data_AF-A0A453R0I4-F1
#
_entry.id   AF-A0A453R0I4-F1
#
_cell.length_a   1.000
_cell.length_b   1.000
_cell.length_c   1.000
_cell.angle_alpha   90.00
_cell.angle_beta   90.00
_cell.angle_gamma   90.00
#
_symmetry.space_group_name_H-M   'P 1'
#
loop_
_entity.id
_entity.type
_entity.pdbx_description
1 polymer ?
#
loop_
_entity_poly.entity_id
_entity_poly.type
_entity_poly.pdbx_seq_one_letter_code
_entity_poly.pdbx_strand_id
1 'polypeptide(L)'
;HFQARAARKSFESSEGDHITLVNVYRAAAECLEKSKNANAKEKTMEKALNRWCFENFINYRSLRHARDVHSQIQGHVQQMGLNLSSCGDDMVQFRRCLTAAFFLNAAMRQPDGSFRALATGQSVQMHPSSVLFRTKPDCVIFNELVRTTQNYVKNLTRIDPLWLAELAPQYYATED
;
A
#
# COMPACT_ATOMS: atom_id res chain seq x y z
N HIS A 1 -15.32 -16.36 8.02
CA HIS A 1 -14.87 -15.05 8.54
C HIS A 1 -13.62 -15.12 9.42
N PHE A 2 -13.52 -16.05 10.39
CA PHE A 2 -12.33 -16.14 11.26
C PHE A 2 -11.04 -16.50 10.49
N GLN A 3 -11.09 -17.56 9.66
CA GLN A 3 -9.95 -18.01 8.84
C GLN A 3 -9.44 -16.90 7.90
N ALA A 4 -10.36 -16.17 7.24
CA ALA A 4 -10.00 -15.03 6.38
C ALA A 4 -9.28 -13.90 7.15
N ARG A 5 -9.71 -13.61 8.38
CA ARG A 5 -9.03 -12.61 9.24
C ARG A 5 -7.65 -13.11 9.69
N ALA A 6 -7.53 -14.40 10.00
CA ALA A 6 -6.25 -15.00 10.38
C ALA A 6 -5.25 -14.98 9.21
N ALA A 7 -5.68 -15.36 8.01
CA ALA A 7 -4.88 -15.28 6.79
C ALA A 7 -4.49 -13.84 6.46
N ARG A 8 -5.42 -12.88 6.59
CA ARG A 8 -5.09 -11.46 6.41
C ARG A 8 -4.00 -11.02 7.38
N LYS A 9 -4.09 -11.41 8.65
CA LYS A 9 -3.16 -11.01 9.72
C LYS A 9 -1.70 -11.40 9.43
N SER A 10 -1.44 -12.47 8.68
CA SER A 10 -0.06 -12.83 8.32
C SER A 10 0.60 -11.88 7.33
N PHE A 11 -0.18 -11.01 6.67
CA PHE A 11 0.35 -10.00 5.74
C PHE A 11 0.30 -8.58 6.32
N GLU A 12 -0.45 -8.37 7.40
CA GLU A 12 -0.67 -7.04 7.98
C GLU A 12 0.64 -6.41 8.44
N SER A 13 0.81 -5.13 8.10
CA SER A 13 1.92 -4.32 8.57
C SER A 13 1.40 -3.22 9.50
N SER A 14 2.10 -3.00 10.61
CA SER A 14 1.87 -1.86 11.52
C SER A 14 2.08 -0.50 10.83
N GLU A 15 2.80 -0.50 9.71
CA GLU A 15 3.15 0.69 8.96
C GLU A 15 2.04 1.13 7.98
N GLY A 16 1.11 0.22 7.66
CA GLY A 16 -0.08 0.56 6.88
C GLY A 16 -0.54 -0.47 5.86
N ASP A 17 -1.63 -0.11 5.18
CA ASP A 17 -2.31 -0.93 4.19
C ASP A 17 -1.47 -1.08 2.91
N HIS A 18 -0.74 -0.05 2.46
CA HIS A 18 0.11 -0.17 1.27
C HIS A 18 1.23 -1.21 1.48
N ILE A 19 1.86 -1.21 2.65
CA ILE A 19 2.89 -2.21 2.99
C ILE A 19 2.25 -3.60 3.10
N THR A 20 1.04 -3.68 3.65
CA THR A 20 0.26 -4.94 3.68
C THR A 20 0.03 -5.49 2.27
N LEU A 21 -0.29 -4.62 1.29
CA LEU A 21 -0.43 -5.02 -0.12
C LEU A 21 0.90 -5.47 -0.73
N VAL A 22 2.01 -4.81 -0.40
CA VAL A 22 3.36 -5.22 -0.82
C VAL A 22 3.70 -6.60 -0.26
N ASN A 23 3.38 -6.88 1.01
CA ASN A 23 3.61 -8.19 1.64
C ASN A 23 2.83 -9.29 0.92
N VAL A 24 1.57 -9.05 0.56
CA VAL A 24 0.77 -9.97 -0.25
C VAL A 24 1.43 -10.23 -1.60
N TYR A 25 1.89 -9.17 -2.28
CA TYR A 25 2.52 -9.29 -3.60
C TYR A 25 3.86 -10.05 -3.54
N ARG A 26 4.69 -9.80 -2.52
CA ARG A 26 5.96 -10.50 -2.29
C ARG A 26 5.73 -11.99 -2.00
N ALA A 27 4.78 -12.32 -1.12
CA ALA A 27 4.46 -13.72 -0.81
C ALA A 27 3.93 -14.49 -2.03
N ALA A 28 3.16 -13.83 -2.91
CA ALA A 28 2.75 -14.39 -4.18
C ALA A 28 3.93 -14.64 -5.13
N ALA A 29 4.89 -13.71 -5.19
CA ALA A 29 6.10 -13.86 -5.99
C ALA A 29 6.96 -15.05 -5.50
N GLU A 30 7.16 -15.19 -4.19
CA GLU A 30 7.86 -16.32 -3.58
C GLU A 30 7.19 -17.66 -3.90
N CYS A 31 5.85 -17.73 -3.91
CA CYS A 31 5.11 -18.93 -4.30
C CYS A 31 5.43 -19.35 -5.75
N LEU A 32 5.54 -18.38 -6.66
CA LEU A 32 5.89 -18.62 -8.05
C LEU A 32 7.36 -19.03 -8.20
N GLU A 33 8.27 -18.39 -7.48
CA GLU A 33 9.71 -18.72 -7.50
C GLU A 33 9.95 -20.16 -7.03
N LYS A 34 9.27 -20.61 -5.97
CA LYS A 34 9.32 -22.01 -5.53
C LYS A 34 8.87 -22.97 -6.64
N SER A 35 7.85 -22.60 -7.40
CA SER A 35 7.36 -23.40 -8.53
C SER A 35 8.32 -23.38 -9.73
N LYS A 36 8.97 -22.25 -10.00
CA LYS A 36 10.01 -22.11 -11.03
C LYS A 36 11.23 -22.97 -10.72
N ASN A 37 11.69 -22.97 -9.47
CA ASN A 37 12.84 -23.75 -9.02
C ASN A 37 12.58 -25.27 -9.11
N ALA A 38 11.32 -25.68 -9.08
CA ALA A 38 10.89 -27.06 -9.32
C ALA A 38 10.75 -27.41 -10.82
N ASN A 39 11.19 -26.54 -11.73
CA ASN A 39 11.04 -26.67 -13.18
C ASN A 39 9.59 -26.90 -13.63
N ALA A 40 8.61 -26.33 -12.91
CA ALA A 40 7.21 -26.50 -13.22
C ALA A 40 6.83 -25.69 -14.48
N LYS A 41 6.00 -26.28 -15.35
CA LYS A 41 5.42 -25.59 -16.51
C LYS A 41 4.53 -24.43 -16.05
N GLU A 42 4.42 -23.38 -16.87
CA GLU A 42 3.63 -22.17 -16.58
C GLU A 42 2.20 -22.47 -16.10
N LYS A 43 1.48 -23.34 -16.80
CA LYS A 43 0.12 -23.78 -16.41
C LYS A 43 0.06 -24.39 -15.00
N THR A 44 1.13 -25.07 -14.57
CA THR A 44 1.24 -25.64 -13.23
C THR A 44 1.52 -24.56 -12.19
N MET A 45 2.37 -23.58 -12.52
CA MET A 45 2.67 -22.43 -11.65
C MET A 45 1.41 -21.60 -11.38
N GLU A 46 0.65 -21.27 -12.42
CA GLU A 46 -0.60 -20.50 -12.28
C GLU A 46 -1.67 -21.26 -11.49
N LYS A 47 -1.75 -22.59 -11.63
CA LYS A 47 -2.61 -23.42 -10.76
C LYS A 47 -2.17 -23.39 -9.29
N ALA A 48 -0.87 -23.44 -9.03
CA ALA A 48 -0.34 -23.35 -7.67
C ALA A 48 -0.62 -21.98 -7.05
N LEU A 49 -0.41 -20.90 -7.82
CA LEU A 49 -0.74 -19.54 -7.39
C LEU A 49 -2.25 -19.37 -7.12
N ASN A 50 -3.12 -19.90 -7.99
CA ASN A 50 -4.57 -19.82 -7.77
C ASN A 50 -4.99 -20.56 -6.48
N ARG A 51 -4.41 -21.74 -6.22
CA ARG A 51 -4.62 -22.45 -4.95
C ARG A 51 -4.12 -21.65 -3.76
N TRP A 52 -2.92 -21.07 -3.83
CA TRP A 52 -2.38 -20.22 -2.78
C TRP A 52 -3.27 -19.00 -2.51
N CYS A 53 -3.78 -18.35 -3.56
CA CYS A 53 -4.73 -17.24 -3.42
C CYS A 53 -6.01 -17.68 -2.71
N PHE A 54 -6.56 -18.85 -3.07
CA PHE A 54 -7.74 -19.39 -2.42
C PHE A 54 -7.51 -19.65 -0.93
N GLU A 55 -6.39 -20.29 -0.56
CA GLU A 55 -6.03 -20.59 0.83
C GLU A 55 -5.80 -19.32 1.67
N ASN A 56 -5.31 -18.24 1.05
CA ASN A 56 -5.04 -16.96 1.70
C ASN A 56 -6.16 -15.92 1.55
N PHE A 57 -7.31 -16.30 0.99
CA PHE A 57 -8.47 -15.42 0.77
C PHE A 57 -8.15 -14.18 -0.10
N ILE A 58 -7.24 -14.34 -1.06
CA ILE A 58 -6.84 -13.31 -2.03
C ILE A 58 -7.60 -13.52 -3.34
N ASN A 59 -8.07 -12.42 -3.94
CA ASN A 59 -8.67 -12.49 -5.27
C ASN A 59 -7.60 -12.74 -6.33
N TYR A 60 -7.57 -13.97 -6.87
CA TYR A 60 -6.61 -14.37 -7.90
C TYR A 60 -6.63 -13.49 -9.15
N ARG A 61 -7.80 -13.04 -9.61
CA ARG A 61 -7.90 -12.18 -10.80
C ARG A 61 -7.28 -10.81 -10.55
N SER A 62 -7.54 -10.21 -9.39
CA SER A 62 -6.96 -8.93 -8.99
C SER A 62 -5.44 -9.03 -8.83
N LEU A 63 -4.94 -10.10 -8.21
CA LEU A 63 -3.50 -10.31 -8.06
C LEU A 63 -2.81 -10.51 -9.41
N ARG A 64 -3.40 -11.32 -10.30
CA ARG A 64 -2.87 -11.51 -11.65
C ARG A 64 -2.82 -10.19 -12.41
N HIS A 65 -3.90 -9.41 -12.37
CA HIS A 65 -3.94 -8.09 -12.99
C HIS A 65 -2.86 -7.16 -12.43
N ALA A 66 -2.66 -7.14 -11.11
CA ALA A 66 -1.59 -6.33 -10.49
C ALA A 66 -0.19 -6.75 -10.98
N ARG A 67 0.06 -8.06 -11.16
CA ARG A 67 1.33 -8.57 -11.73
C ARG A 67 1.51 -8.14 -13.18
N ASP A 68 0.46 -8.23 -14.00
CA ASP A 68 0.50 -7.83 -15.40
C ASP A 68 0.80 -6.33 -15.53
N VAL A 69 0.12 -5.48 -14.74
CA VAL A 69 0.35 -4.03 -14.69
C VAL A 69 1.78 -3.71 -14.21
N HIS A 70 2.25 -4.38 -13.16
CA HIS A 70 3.63 -4.20 -12.68
C HIS A 70 4.66 -4.54 -13.77
N SER A 71 4.47 -5.66 -14.49
CA SER A 71 5.37 -6.05 -15.58
C SER A 71 5.37 -5.04 -16.73
N GLN A 72 4.22 -4.45 -17.05
CA GLN A 72 4.11 -3.42 -18.09
C GLN A 72 4.83 -2.13 -17.68
N ILE A 73 4.60 -1.64 -16.45
CA ILE A 73 5.29 -0.46 -15.91
C ILE A 73 6.80 -0.70 -15.89
N GLN A 74 7.24 -1.87 -15.42
CA GLN A 74 8.64 -2.24 -15.39
C GLN A 74 9.28 -2.20 -16.80
N GLY A 75 8.58 -2.74 -17.81
CA GLY A 75 9.04 -2.70 -19.20
C GLY A 75 9.17 -1.27 -19.72
N HIS A 76 8.19 -0.40 -19.46
CA HIS A 76 8.26 1.00 -19.88
C HIS A 76 9.40 1.76 -19.20
N VAL A 77 9.60 1.57 -17.89
CA VAL A 77 10.69 2.20 -17.14
C VAL A 77 12.06 1.80 -17.71
N GLN A 78 12.23 0.52 -18.06
CA GLN A 78 13.46 0.03 -18.71
C GLN A 78 13.66 0.62 -20.12
N GLN A 79 12.58 0.73 -20.91
CA GLN A 79 12.62 1.35 -22.23
C GLN A 79 13.01 2.84 -22.18
N MET A 80 12.64 3.53 -21.10
CA MET A 80 13.04 4.92 -20.84
C MET A 80 14.50 5.05 -20.36
N GLY A 81 15.23 3.94 -20.19
CA GLY A 81 16.61 3.94 -19.71
C GLY A 81 16.75 4.20 -18.20
N LEU A 82 15.65 4.09 -17.44
CA LEU A 82 15.68 4.27 -15.99
C LEU A 82 16.13 2.97 -15.31
N ASN A 83 17.04 3.12 -14.35
CA ASN A 83 17.55 1.99 -13.57
C ASN A 83 16.50 1.53 -12.55
N LEU A 84 16.06 0.28 -12.69
CA LEU A 84 15.24 -0.37 -11.67
C LEU A 84 16.09 -0.64 -10.43
N SER A 85 15.67 -0.09 -9.31
CA SER A 85 16.25 -0.35 -8.00
C SER A 85 15.16 -0.68 -6.99
N SER A 86 15.52 -1.44 -5.97
CA SER A 86 14.62 -1.82 -4.89
C SER A 86 15.16 -1.28 -3.57
N CYS A 87 14.27 -0.79 -2.72
CA CYS A 87 14.59 -0.47 -1.32
C CYS A 87 14.67 -1.72 -0.42
N GLY A 88 14.43 -2.92 -0.98
CA GLY A 88 14.45 -4.17 -0.20
C GLY A 88 13.46 -4.09 0.96
N ASP A 89 13.96 -4.27 2.17
CA ASP A 89 13.16 -4.21 3.40
C ASP A 89 13.19 -2.86 4.12
N ASP A 90 13.78 -1.83 3.49
CA ASP A 90 13.73 -0.46 3.99
C ASP A 90 12.32 0.15 3.78
N MET A 91 11.45 -0.12 4.74
CA MET A 91 10.09 0.41 4.76
C MET A 91 10.06 1.92 5.05
N VAL A 92 11.14 2.53 5.55
CA VAL A 92 11.19 3.98 5.71
C VAL A 92 11.33 4.63 4.33
N GLN A 93 12.27 4.15 3.52
CA GLN A 93 12.44 4.63 2.14
C GLN A 93 11.17 4.41 1.30
N PHE A 94 10.52 3.25 1.44
CA PHE A 94 9.24 2.98 0.76
C PHE A 94 8.15 3.99 1.15
N ARG A 95 7.99 4.27 2.46
CA ARG A 95 7.01 5.24 2.94
C ARG A 95 7.32 6.67 2.55
N ARG A 96 8.59 7.05 2.49
CA ARG A 96 9.02 8.35 1.96
C ARG A 96 8.68 8.49 0.48
N CYS A 97 8.92 7.46 -0.33
CA CYS A 97 8.49 7.42 -1.73
C CYS A 97 6.97 7.60 -1.86
N LEU A 98 6.17 6.86 -1.06
CA LEU A 98 4.73 7.06 -1.03
C LEU A 98 4.33 8.47 -0.58
N THR A 99 5.04 9.05 0.39
CA THR A 99 4.79 10.42 0.86
C THR A 99 4.99 11.43 -0.27
N ALA A 100 6.09 11.31 -1.03
CA ALA A 100 6.35 12.14 -2.20
C ALA A 100 5.29 11.95 -3.29
N ALA A 101 4.76 10.74 -3.48
CA ALA A 101 3.72 10.46 -4.47
C ALA A 101 2.32 10.96 -4.06
N PHE A 102 2.00 10.89 -2.77
CA PHE A 102 0.67 11.15 -2.21
C PHE A 102 0.62 12.36 -1.28
N PHE A 103 1.55 13.31 -1.42
CA PHE A 103 1.67 14.45 -0.50
C PHE A 103 0.38 15.30 -0.41
N LEU A 104 -0.43 15.38 -1.48
CA LEU A 104 -1.75 16.04 -1.46
C LEU A 104 -2.82 15.23 -0.70
N ASN A 105 -2.62 13.93 -0.58
CA ASN A 105 -3.51 13.01 0.13
C ASN A 105 -2.95 12.67 1.51
N ALA A 106 -2.54 13.68 2.26
CA ALA A 106 -2.13 13.55 3.64
C ALA A 106 -3.28 13.94 4.59
N ALA A 107 -3.36 13.27 5.74
CA ALA A 107 -4.30 13.60 6.80
C ALA A 107 -3.63 13.55 8.17
N MET A 108 -4.00 14.49 9.03
CA MET A 108 -3.45 14.64 10.37
C MET A 108 -4.53 14.45 11.43
N ARG A 109 -4.19 13.68 12.46
CA ARG A 109 -5.05 13.46 13.62
C ARG A 109 -5.22 14.77 14.39
N GLN A 110 -6.45 15.07 14.74
CA GLN A 110 -6.83 16.23 15.53
C GLN A 110 -6.93 15.86 17.03
N PRO A 111 -6.90 16.84 17.95
CA PRO A 111 -7.00 16.58 19.40
C PRO A 111 -8.30 15.85 19.80
N ASP A 112 -9.39 16.06 19.07
CA ASP A 112 -10.67 15.36 19.26
C ASP A 112 -10.67 13.91 18.73
N GLY A 113 -9.56 13.46 18.14
CA GLY A 113 -9.39 12.13 17.57
C GLY A 113 -9.95 11.95 16.16
N SER A 114 -10.52 13.00 15.55
CA SER A 114 -10.86 13.03 14.13
C SER A 114 -9.60 13.21 13.27
N PHE A 115 -9.72 13.05 11.96
CA PHE A 115 -8.63 13.34 11.03
C PHE A 115 -9.02 14.52 10.14
N ARG A 116 -8.04 15.34 9.79
CA ARG A 116 -8.21 16.44 8.84
C ARG A 116 -7.29 16.22 7.65
N ALA A 117 -7.87 16.15 6.45
CA ALA A 117 -7.09 16.14 5.21
C ALA A 117 -6.36 17.47 5.05
N LEU A 118 -5.04 17.44 4.87
CA LEU A 118 -4.20 18.64 4.88
C LEU A 118 -4.48 19.53 3.66
N ALA A 119 -4.60 18.95 2.47
CA ALA A 119 -4.77 19.73 1.26
C ALA A 119 -6.14 20.41 1.12
N THR A 120 -7.19 19.80 1.66
CA THR A 120 -8.57 20.30 1.51
C THR A 120 -9.13 20.89 2.80
N GLY A 121 -8.46 20.67 3.94
CA GLY A 121 -8.94 21.03 5.27
C GLY A 121 -10.17 20.24 5.74
N GLN A 122 -10.66 19.26 4.96
CA GLN A 122 -11.89 18.51 5.26
C GLN A 122 -11.69 17.53 6.41
N SER A 123 -12.71 17.40 7.26
CA SER A 123 -12.77 16.33 8.26
C SER A 123 -13.04 14.99 7.58
N VAL A 124 -12.22 13.99 7.94
CA VAL A 124 -12.23 12.63 7.40
C VAL A 124 -12.07 11.62 8.52
N GLN A 125 -12.47 10.38 8.27
CA GLN A 125 -12.33 9.26 9.20
C GLN A 125 -11.52 8.13 8.55
N MET A 126 -10.74 7.41 9.35
CA MET A 126 -10.08 6.20 8.88
C MET A 126 -11.12 5.14 8.59
N HIS A 127 -11.06 4.53 7.41
CA HIS A 127 -11.99 3.46 7.09
C HIS A 127 -11.78 2.23 8.00
N PRO A 128 -12.83 1.58 8.53
CA PRO A 128 -12.71 0.44 9.45
C PRO A 128 -11.98 -0.78 8.90
N SER A 129 -11.81 -0.87 7.58
CA SER A 129 -11.06 -1.94 6.94
C SER A 129 -9.55 -1.76 6.99
N SER A 130 -9.03 -0.61 7.43
CA SER A 130 -7.60 -0.34 7.49
C SER A 130 -6.95 -1.04 8.68
N VAL A 131 -5.72 -1.53 8.51
CA VAL A 131 -4.90 -2.05 9.62
C VAL A 131 -4.61 -0.98 10.68
N LEU A 132 -4.65 0.31 10.28
CA LEU A 132 -4.37 1.45 11.15
C LEU A 132 -5.58 1.95 11.94
N PHE A 133 -6.79 1.41 11.68
CA PHE A 133 -8.05 1.89 12.28
C PHE A 133 -8.01 1.92 13.81
N ARG A 134 -7.27 0.99 14.44
CA ARG A 134 -7.12 0.92 15.90
C ARG A 134 -5.95 1.74 16.42
N THR A 135 -4.82 1.78 15.71
CA THR A 135 -3.61 2.46 16.18
C THR A 135 -3.69 3.98 16.05
N LYS A 136 -4.46 4.48 15.06
CA LYS A 136 -4.68 5.92 14.80
C LYS A 136 -3.41 6.78 14.92
N PRO A 137 -2.39 6.55 14.06
CA PRO A 137 -1.17 7.37 14.04
C PRO A 137 -1.47 8.84 13.75
N ASP A 138 -0.55 9.73 14.14
CA ASP A 138 -0.77 11.19 14.09
C ASP A 138 -0.82 11.73 12.66
N CYS A 139 -0.04 11.15 11.74
CA CYS A 139 -0.04 11.53 10.33
C CYS A 139 -0.09 10.30 9.43
N VAL A 140 -0.94 10.37 8.40
CA VAL A 140 -1.06 9.33 7.38
C VAL A 140 -1.14 9.95 5.99
N ILE A 141 -0.69 9.19 5.00
CA ILE A 141 -1.16 9.35 3.62
C ILE A 141 -2.28 8.36 3.32
N PHE A 142 -3.10 8.68 2.32
CA PHE A 142 -4.19 7.83 1.84
C PHE A 142 -4.25 7.79 0.31
N ASN A 143 -4.78 6.70 -0.25
CA ASN A 143 -4.96 6.58 -1.70
C ASN A 143 -6.34 7.05 -2.16
N GLU A 144 -7.38 6.81 -1.36
CA GLU A 144 -8.78 6.99 -1.76
C GLU A 144 -9.56 7.74 -0.69
N LEU A 145 -10.35 8.73 -1.12
CA LEU A 145 -11.36 9.41 -0.30
C LEU A 145 -12.75 8.96 -0.75
N VAL A 146 -13.46 8.22 0.10
CA VAL A 146 -14.80 7.70 -0.14
C VAL A 146 -15.84 8.57 0.55
N ARG A 147 -16.76 9.13 -0.24
CA ARG A 147 -17.85 9.99 0.26
C ARG A 147 -19.11 9.16 0.45
N THR A 148 -19.54 9.02 1.70
CA THR A 148 -20.83 8.40 2.07
C THR A 148 -21.58 9.34 3.01
N THR A 149 -22.25 8.82 4.05
CA THR A 149 -22.75 9.63 5.18
C THR A 149 -21.61 10.30 5.96
N GLN A 150 -20.43 9.67 5.96
CA GLN A 150 -19.17 10.26 6.45
C GLN A 150 -18.08 10.10 5.39
N ASN A 151 -17.12 11.01 5.39
CA ASN A 151 -15.96 10.95 4.50
C ASN A 151 -14.91 10.02 5.08
N TYR A 152 -14.59 8.94 4.36
CA TYR A 152 -13.60 7.95 4.78
C TYR A 152 -12.36 7.99 3.90
N VAL A 153 -11.19 7.88 4.52
CA VAL A 153 -9.92 7.66 3.82
C VAL A 153 -9.54 6.19 3.87
N LYS A 154 -9.06 5.65 2.74
CA LYS A 154 -8.72 4.24 2.55
C LYS A 154 -7.31 4.06 1.99
N ASN A 155 -6.78 2.86 2.25
CA ASN A 155 -5.40 2.45 1.97
C ASN A 155 -4.44 3.44 2.64
N LEU A 156 -4.27 3.28 3.95
CA LEU A 156 -3.56 4.24 4.78
C LEU A 156 -2.13 3.79 5.03
N THR A 157 -1.20 4.74 5.10
CA THR A 157 0.17 4.47 5.54
C THR A 157 0.60 5.58 6.50
N ARG A 158 1.14 5.19 7.67
CA ARG A 158 1.66 6.16 8.63
C ARG A 158 2.93 6.82 8.10
N ILE A 159 3.07 8.11 8.30
CA ILE A 159 4.25 8.86 7.86
C ILE A 159 4.74 9.77 8.99
N ASP A 160 5.99 10.20 8.89
CA ASP A 160 6.45 11.36 9.65
C ASP A 160 5.94 12.64 8.95
N PRO A 161 5.21 13.54 9.65
CA PRO A 161 4.74 14.78 9.05
C PRO A 161 5.88 15.67 8.51
N LEU A 162 7.09 15.58 9.07
CA LEU A 162 8.25 16.35 8.59
C LEU A 162 8.63 15.99 7.15
N TRP A 163 8.36 14.75 6.71
CA TRP A 163 8.63 14.32 5.34
C TRP A 163 7.79 15.08 4.31
N LEU A 164 6.63 15.64 4.67
CA LEU A 164 5.80 16.41 3.74
C LEU A 164 6.49 17.71 3.33
N ALA A 165 7.05 18.44 4.29
CA ALA A 165 7.82 19.65 4.03
C ALA A 165 9.14 19.34 3.31
N GLU A 166 9.79 18.22 3.65
CA GLU A 166 11.04 17.79 3.01
C GLU A 166 10.85 17.36 1.54
N LEU A 167 9.80 16.58 1.25
CA LEU A 167 9.61 15.94 -0.05
C LEU A 167 8.71 16.74 -1.00
N ALA A 168 7.90 17.65 -0.47
CA ALA A 168 7.05 18.55 -1.25
C ALA A 168 7.10 19.99 -0.68
N PRO A 169 8.30 20.61 -0.60
CA PRO A 169 8.48 21.94 -0.04
C PRO A 169 7.64 23.00 -0.77
N GLN A 170 7.48 22.89 -2.09
CA GLN A 170 6.65 23.79 -2.89
C GLN A 170 5.18 23.87 -2.47
N TYR A 171 4.70 22.89 -1.69
CA TYR A 171 3.33 22.85 -1.18
C TYR A 171 3.25 23.09 0.33
N TYR A 172 4.24 22.62 1.08
CA TYR A 172 4.22 22.60 2.55
C TYR A 172 5.15 23.60 3.22
N ALA A 173 6.07 24.24 2.48
CA ALA A 173 6.80 25.38 3.03
C ALA A 173 5.82 26.56 3.14
N THR A 174 5.66 27.09 4.36
CA THR A 174 5.12 28.43 4.54
C THR A 174 6.09 29.41 3.90
N GLU A 175 5.59 30.32 3.05
CA GLU A 175 6.35 31.54 2.75
C GLU A 175 6.56 32.26 4.10
N ASP A 176 7.82 32.38 4.52
CA ASP A 176 8.21 33.24 5.64
C ASP A 176 8.00 34.73 5.28
#